data_AF-A0A392MYR1-F1
#
_entry.id   AF-A0A392MYR1-F1
#
_cell.length_a   1.000
_cell.length_b   1.000
_cell.length_c   1.000
_cell.angle_alpha   90.00
_cell.angle_beta   90.00
_cell.angle_gamma   90.00
#
_symmetry.space_group_name_H-M   'P 1'
#
loop_
_entity.id
_entity.type
_entity.pdbx_description
1 polymer ?
#
loop_
_entity_poly.entity_id
_entity_poly.type
_entity_poly.pdbx_seq_one_letter_code
_entity_poly.pdbx_strand_id
1 'polypeptide(L)'
;MTKLIYAMEFLINANCSILANCLHTVHNRIEEIIDEDVLHARVPFVACTQQCFAVKAGIDGLLDISRRSFCETSEAIHNLANNYREDFKLPNLKLTFKNRQGFHFVIPQKNIQGKLPSKFIQVVKHGNNIHCSTLELAS
;
A
#
# COMPACT_ATOMS: atom_id res chain seq x y z
N MET A 1 -13.23 8.22 -4.42
CA MET A 1 -13.75 9.31 -3.58
C MET A 1 -14.50 10.36 -4.39
N THR A 2 -13.94 10.87 -5.50
CA THR A 2 -14.59 11.88 -6.36
C THR A 2 -15.99 11.48 -6.86
N LYS A 3 -16.23 10.21 -7.21
CA LYS A 3 -17.57 9.73 -7.60
C LYS A 3 -18.58 9.67 -6.44
N LEU A 4 -18.13 9.53 -5.19
CA LEU A 4 -19.00 9.56 -4.02
C LEU A 4 -19.45 11.01 -3.76
N ILE A 5 -18.51 11.96 -3.85
CA ILE A 5 -18.76 13.40 -3.68
C ILE A 5 -19.77 13.90 -4.74
N TYR A 6 -19.57 13.57 -6.03
CA TYR A 6 -20.52 13.94 -7.09
C TYR A 6 -21.91 13.31 -6.95
N ALA A 7 -21.99 12.07 -6.45
CA ALA A 7 -23.27 11.42 -6.18
C ALA A 7 -23.99 12.06 -4.97
N MET A 8 -23.24 12.57 -3.99
CA MET A 8 -23.78 13.31 -2.85
C MET A 8 -24.32 14.68 -3.27
N GLU A 9 -23.60 15.45 -4.10
CA GLU A 9 -24.08 16.73 -4.64
C GLU A 9 -25.39 16.59 -5.44
N PHE A 10 -25.54 15.49 -6.20
CA PHE A 10 -26.77 15.22 -6.95
C PHE A 10 -27.98 14.95 -6.04
N LEU A 11 -27.78 14.31 -4.88
CA LEU A 11 -28.83 14.01 -3.91
C LEU A 11 -29.23 15.24 -3.08
N ILE A 12 -28.31 16.17 -2.83
CA ILE A 12 -28.61 17.46 -2.16
C ILE A 12 -29.63 18.27 -2.97
N ASN A 13 -29.54 18.23 -4.31
CA ASN A 13 -30.44 18.99 -5.20
C ASN A 13 -31.88 18.42 -5.31
N ALA A 14 -32.18 17.26 -4.71
CA ALA A 14 -33.51 16.62 -4.80
C ALA A 14 -34.57 17.17 -3.80
N ASN A 15 -34.26 18.24 -3.05
CA ASN A 15 -35.19 19.12 -2.33
C ASN A 15 -36.26 18.45 -1.44
N CYS A 16 -35.84 17.51 -0.58
CA CYS A 16 -36.59 17.09 0.60
C CYS A 16 -35.83 17.57 1.84
N SER A 17 -36.40 18.46 2.66
CA SER A 17 -35.72 19.10 3.80
C SER A 17 -35.17 18.10 4.83
N ILE A 18 -35.85 16.97 5.01
CA ILE A 18 -35.40 15.87 5.86
C ILE A 18 -34.17 15.18 5.26
N LEU A 19 -34.19 14.89 3.94
CA LEU A 19 -33.07 14.28 3.23
C LEU A 19 -31.84 15.20 3.22
N ALA A 20 -32.05 16.51 3.04
CA ALA A 20 -30.99 17.51 3.07
C ALA A 20 -30.30 17.59 4.44
N ASN A 21 -31.07 17.59 5.54
CA ASN A 21 -30.51 17.63 6.90
C ASN A 21 -29.76 16.33 7.26
N CYS A 22 -30.30 15.17 6.89
CA CYS A 22 -29.61 13.90 7.08
C CYS A 22 -28.30 13.85 6.28
N LEU A 23 -28.32 14.31 5.03
CA LEU A 23 -27.15 14.33 4.16
C LEU A 23 -26.07 15.28 4.68
N HIS A 24 -26.45 16.47 5.16
CA HIS A 24 -25.52 17.40 5.80
C HIS A 24 -24.87 16.78 7.05
N THR A 25 -25.66 16.12 7.90
CA THR A 25 -25.14 15.45 9.10
C THR A 25 -24.14 14.34 8.73
N VAL A 26 -24.44 13.53 7.72
CA VAL A 26 -23.53 12.47 7.25
C VAL A 26 -22.26 13.07 6.65
N HIS A 27 -22.39 14.15 5.87
CA HIS A 27 -21.25 14.85 5.27
C HIS A 27 -20.29 15.36 6.33
N ASN A 28 -20.77 16.09 7.32
CA ASN A 28 -19.94 16.65 8.39
C ASN A 28 -19.22 15.53 9.16
N ARG A 29 -19.91 14.42 9.46
CA ARG A 29 -19.28 13.25 10.12
C ARG A 29 -18.19 12.62 9.27
N ILE A 30 -18.34 12.61 7.94
CA ILE A 30 -17.31 12.12 7.03
C ILE A 30 -16.11 13.07 7.06
N GLU A 31 -16.32 14.39 6.97
CA GLU A 31 -15.23 15.38 7.00
C GLU A 31 -14.48 15.42 8.33
N GLU A 32 -15.16 15.13 9.45
CA GLU A 32 -14.53 15.03 10.78
C GLU A 32 -13.61 13.81 10.89
N ILE A 33 -13.91 12.72 10.17
CA ILE A 33 -13.25 11.42 10.35
C ILE A 33 -12.27 11.11 9.22
N ILE A 34 -12.61 11.41 7.98
CA ILE A 34 -11.84 11.04 6.78
C ILE A 34 -10.89 12.17 6.40
N ASP A 35 -9.64 11.80 6.13
CA ASP A 35 -8.60 12.72 5.71
C ASP A 35 -8.84 13.17 4.25
N GLU A 36 -8.89 14.48 4.04
CA GLU A 36 -9.18 15.10 2.75
C GLU A 36 -8.13 14.84 1.67
N ASP A 37 -6.89 14.51 2.04
CA ASP A 37 -5.79 14.27 1.12
C ASP A 37 -5.75 12.82 0.60
N VAL A 38 -6.70 12.00 1.03
CA VAL A 38 -6.74 10.58 0.66
C VAL A 38 -7.25 10.41 -0.76
N LEU A 39 -6.38 9.86 -1.61
CA LEU A 39 -6.65 9.65 -3.03
C LEU A 39 -6.80 8.17 -3.36
N HIS A 40 -7.66 7.89 -4.35
CA HIS A 40 -7.73 6.56 -4.92
C HIS A 40 -6.45 6.26 -5.73
N ALA A 41 -5.66 5.30 -5.26
CA ALA A 41 -4.48 4.82 -5.97
C ALA A 41 -4.74 3.49 -6.68
N ARG A 42 -4.13 3.33 -7.87
CA ARG A 42 -4.15 2.07 -8.62
C ARG A 42 -2.98 1.15 -8.30
N VAL A 43 -1.85 1.72 -7.85
CA VAL A 43 -0.67 0.95 -7.47
C VAL A 43 -0.98 0.23 -6.16
N PRO A 44 -0.89 -1.12 -6.09
CA PRO A 44 -1.34 -1.90 -4.94
C PRO A 44 -0.86 -1.44 -3.57
N PHE A 45 0.44 -1.20 -3.41
CA PHE A 45 0.99 -0.77 -2.12
C PHE A 45 0.57 0.66 -1.78
N VAL A 46 0.58 1.58 -2.75
CA VAL A 46 0.09 2.95 -2.55
C VAL A 46 -1.39 2.96 -2.16
N ALA A 47 -2.20 2.10 -2.76
CA ALA A 47 -3.61 1.94 -2.39
C ALA A 47 -3.75 1.44 -0.94
N CYS A 48 -2.92 0.49 -0.52
CA CYS A 48 -2.87 0.02 0.86
C CYS A 48 -2.48 1.16 1.82
N THR A 49 -1.45 1.95 1.49
CA THR A 49 -1.05 3.13 2.27
C THR A 49 -2.19 4.15 2.37
N GLN A 50 -2.80 4.52 1.25
CA GLN A 50 -3.93 5.47 1.23
C GLN A 50 -5.09 4.99 2.10
N GLN A 51 -5.36 3.68 2.14
CA GLN A 51 -6.38 3.10 3.01
C GLN A 51 -5.97 3.13 4.49
N CYS A 52 -4.70 2.84 4.82
CA CYS A 52 -4.18 2.88 6.19
C CYS A 52 -4.30 4.29 6.82
N PHE A 53 -4.13 5.32 6.00
CA PHE A 53 -4.20 6.73 6.40
C PHE A 53 -5.52 7.41 6.01
N ALA A 54 -6.57 6.63 5.68
CA ALA A 54 -7.85 7.20 5.24
C ALA A 54 -8.58 8.00 6.33
N VAL A 55 -8.40 7.61 7.60
CA VAL A 55 -8.98 8.28 8.76
C VAL A 55 -7.99 9.32 9.29
N LYS A 56 -8.45 10.48 9.74
CA LYS A 56 -7.58 11.51 10.34
C LYS A 56 -6.81 10.96 11.55
N ALA A 57 -5.64 11.52 11.81
CA ALA A 57 -4.85 11.18 12.99
C ALA A 57 -5.57 11.61 14.29
N GLY A 58 -5.40 10.87 15.38
CA GLY A 58 -5.99 11.18 16.68
C GLY A 58 -7.46 10.78 16.85
N ILE A 59 -8.10 10.24 15.82
CA ILE A 59 -9.48 9.71 15.91
C ILE A 59 -9.52 8.40 16.71
N ASP A 60 -8.53 7.52 16.50
CA ASP A 60 -8.43 6.24 17.21
C ASP A 60 -6.97 5.93 17.56
N GLY A 61 -6.68 5.85 18.86
CA GLY A 61 -5.32 5.65 19.34
C GLY A 61 -4.71 4.29 18.97
N LEU A 62 -5.53 3.24 18.83
CA LEU A 62 -5.06 1.92 18.43
C LEU A 62 -4.73 1.90 16.93
N LEU A 63 -5.52 2.59 16.11
CA LEU A 63 -5.24 2.80 14.69
C LEU A 63 -3.92 3.56 14.52
N ASP A 64 -3.67 4.59 15.33
CA ASP A 64 -2.43 5.36 15.26
C ASP A 64 -1.19 4.55 15.70
N ILE A 65 -1.33 3.65 16.67
CA ILE A 65 -0.28 2.68 17.00
C ILE A 65 -0.04 1.74 15.81
N SER A 66 -1.11 1.24 15.19
CA SER A 66 -1.03 0.34 14.04
C SER A 66 -0.37 0.99 12.82
N ARG A 67 -0.65 2.28 12.58
CA ARG A 67 -0.01 3.09 11.52
C ARG A 67 1.50 3.21 11.70
N ARG A 68 1.96 3.41 12.93
CA ARG A 68 3.40 3.42 13.22
C ARG A 68 4.05 2.08 12.88
N SER A 69 3.44 0.98 13.32
CA SER A 69 3.92 -0.36 12.99
C SER A 69 3.93 -0.62 11.47
N PHE A 70 2.91 -0.15 10.74
CA PHE A 70 2.87 -0.21 9.28
C PHE A 70 4.04 0.54 8.63
N CYS A 71 4.32 1.78 9.07
CA CYS A 71 5.45 2.56 8.55
C CYS A 71 6.79 1.91 8.86
N GLU A 72 7.01 1.51 10.12
CA GLU A 72 8.24 0.85 10.58
C GLU A 72 8.51 -0.44 9.80
N THR A 73 7.48 -1.27 9.63
CA THR A 73 7.59 -2.53 8.87
C THR A 73 7.88 -2.26 7.40
N SER A 74 7.20 -1.28 6.80
CA SER A 74 7.42 -0.90 5.40
C SER A 74 8.86 -0.41 5.18
N GLU A 75 9.35 0.45 6.06
CA GLU A 75 10.74 0.93 6.04
C GLU A 75 11.74 -0.21 6.20
N ALA A 76 11.52 -1.12 7.15
CA ALA A 76 12.38 -2.29 7.36
C ALA A 76 12.46 -3.18 6.09
N ILE A 77 11.35 -3.38 5.39
CA ILE A 77 11.31 -4.14 4.13
C ILE A 77 12.09 -3.41 3.02
N HIS A 78 11.98 -2.08 2.93
CA HIS A 78 12.76 -1.30 1.97
C HIS A 78 14.27 -1.34 2.27
N ASN A 79 14.64 -1.28 3.55
CA ASN A 79 16.02 -1.41 4.01
C ASN A 79 16.58 -2.82 3.73
N LEU A 80 15.79 -3.86 3.94
CA LEU A 80 16.16 -5.23 3.57
C LEU A 80 16.49 -5.33 2.07
N ALA A 81 15.69 -4.71 1.21
CA ALA A 81 15.95 -4.68 -0.22
C ALA A 81 17.27 -3.95 -0.55
N ASN A 82 17.60 -2.86 0.17
CA ASN A 82 18.88 -2.16 0.01
C ASN A 82 20.06 -3.06 0.39
N ASN A 83 20.00 -3.69 1.56
CA ASN A 83 21.04 -4.61 2.04
C ASN A 83 21.28 -5.72 1.03
N TYR A 84 20.22 -6.32 0.47
CA TYR A 84 20.36 -7.38 -0.52
C TYR A 84 20.93 -6.93 -1.86
N ARG A 85 20.73 -5.67 -2.27
CA ARG A 85 21.40 -5.12 -3.47
C ARG A 85 22.91 -5.08 -3.27
N GLU A 86 23.34 -4.72 -2.07
CA GLU A 86 24.76 -4.58 -1.71
C GLU A 86 25.40 -5.96 -1.46
N ASP A 87 24.87 -6.71 -0.50
CA ASP A 87 25.41 -8.00 -0.04
C ASP A 87 25.56 -9.02 -1.17
N PHE A 88 24.57 -9.07 -2.07
CA PHE A 88 24.55 -10.02 -3.18
C PHE A 88 24.99 -9.42 -4.52
N LYS A 89 25.43 -8.15 -4.54
CA LYS A 89 25.83 -7.42 -5.75
C LYS A 89 24.74 -7.45 -6.83
N LEU A 90 23.49 -7.22 -6.42
CA LEU A 90 22.29 -7.22 -7.28
C LEU A 90 21.71 -5.81 -7.41
N PRO A 91 22.39 -4.85 -8.06
CA PRO A 91 21.99 -3.43 -8.03
C PRO A 91 20.60 -3.17 -8.65
N ASN A 92 20.14 -4.05 -9.55
CA ASN A 92 18.84 -3.92 -10.22
C ASN A 92 17.74 -4.78 -9.56
N LEU A 93 17.95 -5.31 -8.35
CA LEU A 93 16.92 -6.02 -7.60
C LEU A 93 15.78 -5.06 -7.27
N LYS A 94 14.56 -5.43 -7.68
CA LYS A 94 13.34 -4.67 -7.46
C LYS A 94 12.54 -5.30 -6.34
N LEU A 95 12.09 -4.47 -5.40
CA LEU A 95 11.07 -4.84 -4.43
C LEU A 95 9.71 -4.50 -5.03
N THR A 96 8.80 -5.46 -5.09
CA THR A 96 7.47 -5.29 -5.69
C THR A 96 6.40 -5.83 -4.75
N PHE A 97 5.22 -5.22 -4.76
CA PHE A 97 4.08 -5.64 -3.93
C PHE A 97 2.89 -6.03 -4.80
N LYS A 98 2.19 -7.11 -4.42
CA LYS A 98 0.90 -7.52 -5.02
C LYS A 98 -0.08 -7.92 -3.92
N ASN A 99 -1.36 -7.56 -4.05
CA ASN A 99 -2.37 -7.79 -3.01
C ASN A 99 -2.45 -9.21 -2.45
N ARG A 100 -2.31 -10.25 -3.31
CA ARG A 100 -2.37 -11.66 -2.86
C ARG A 100 -1.03 -12.24 -2.42
N GLN A 101 0.08 -11.66 -2.86
CA GLN A 101 1.42 -12.22 -2.66
C GLN A 101 2.23 -11.44 -1.63
N GLY A 102 1.86 -10.20 -1.33
CA GLY A 102 2.66 -9.29 -0.53
C GLY A 102 3.90 -8.81 -1.28
N PHE A 103 4.91 -8.43 -0.51
CA PHE A 103 6.22 -8.03 -1.01
C PHE A 103 7.01 -9.24 -1.53
N HIS A 104 7.69 -9.04 -2.66
CA HIS A 104 8.58 -10.03 -3.25
C HIS A 104 9.67 -9.33 -4.07
N PHE A 105 10.71 -10.09 -4.40
CA PHE A 105 11.82 -9.60 -5.20
C PHE A 105 11.69 -10.00 -6.66
N VAL A 106 12.13 -9.10 -7.53
CA VAL A 106 12.29 -9.32 -8.97
C VAL A 106 13.71 -8.97 -9.36
N ILE A 107 14.44 -9.96 -9.87
CA ILE A 107 15.86 -9.85 -10.22
C ILE A 107 16.00 -10.08 -11.73
N PRO A 108 16.55 -9.14 -12.51
CA PRO A 108 16.85 -9.39 -13.92
C PRO A 108 17.86 -10.53 -14.07
N GLN A 109 17.60 -11.50 -14.94
CA GLN A 109 18.47 -12.68 -15.07
C GLN A 109 19.90 -12.32 -15.48
N LYS A 110 20.07 -11.25 -16.28
CA LYS A 110 21.38 -10.71 -16.68
C LYS A 110 22.26 -10.25 -15.51
N ASN A 111 21.66 -9.95 -14.35
CA ASN A 111 22.38 -9.53 -13.16
C ASN A 111 22.93 -10.71 -12.34
N ILE A 112 22.54 -11.95 -12.66
CA ILE A 112 22.96 -13.13 -11.92
C ILE A 112 24.24 -13.66 -12.56
N GLN A 113 25.38 -13.38 -11.92
CA GLN A 113 26.66 -13.97 -12.27
C GLN A 113 26.84 -15.27 -11.49
N GLY A 114 26.39 -16.39 -12.04
CA GLY A 114 26.48 -17.71 -11.42
C GLY A 114 25.19 -18.18 -10.77
N LYS A 115 25.28 -18.76 -9.56
CA LYS A 115 24.13 -19.31 -8.84
C LYS A 115 23.49 -18.24 -7.95
N LEU A 116 22.16 -18.17 -7.97
CA LEU A 116 21.40 -17.32 -7.07
C LEU A 116 21.65 -17.74 -5.60
N PRO A 117 21.89 -16.80 -4.67
CA PRO A 117 22.10 -17.12 -3.26
C PRO A 117 20.94 -17.94 -2.67
N SER A 118 21.26 -18.89 -1.78
CA SER A 118 20.25 -19.76 -1.13
C SER A 118 19.28 -19.03 -0.21
N LYS A 119 19.57 -17.76 0.09
CA LYS A 119 18.66 -16.87 0.83
C LYS A 119 17.34 -16.66 0.10
N PHE A 120 17.37 -16.69 -1.24
CA PHE A 120 16.18 -16.56 -2.08
C PHE A 120 15.43 -17.89 -2.17
N ILE A 121 14.14 -17.85 -1.83
CA ILE A 121 13.20 -18.97 -1.87
C ILE A 121 12.08 -18.69 -2.87
N GLN A 122 11.23 -19.69 -3.13
CA GLN A 122 10.08 -19.57 -4.05
C GLN A 122 10.50 -19.00 -5.42
N VAL A 123 11.63 -19.48 -5.93
CA VAL A 123 12.28 -18.94 -7.12
C VAL A 123 11.52 -19.39 -8.38
N VAL A 124 10.95 -18.43 -9.11
CA VAL A 124 10.21 -18.65 -10.36
C VAL A 124 10.82 -17.79 -11.46
N LYS A 125 11.20 -18.41 -12.59
CA LYS A 125 11.68 -17.70 -13.77
C LYS A 125 10.50 -17.30 -14.65
N HIS A 126 10.43 -16.03 -15.04
CA HIS A 126 9.40 -15.52 -15.93
C HIS A 126 10.01 -14.50 -16.90
N GLY A 127 10.12 -14.90 -18.18
CA GLY A 127 10.85 -14.12 -19.18
C GLY A 127 12.30 -13.87 -18.76
N ASN A 128 12.74 -12.61 -18.83
CA ASN A 128 14.09 -12.20 -18.46
C ASN A 128 14.26 -11.88 -16.96
N ASN A 129 13.28 -12.22 -16.12
CA ASN A 129 13.30 -11.93 -14.69
C ASN A 129 13.14 -13.20 -13.85
N ILE A 130 13.76 -13.18 -12.68
CA ILE A 130 13.54 -14.14 -11.61
C ILE A 130 12.69 -13.47 -10.54
N HIS A 131 11.54 -14.06 -10.24
CA HIS A 131 10.70 -13.71 -9.11
C HIS A 131 11.06 -14.62 -7.95
N CYS A 132 11.23 -14.06 -6.76
CA CYS A 132 11.59 -14.83 -5.57
C CYS A 132 11.14 -14.11 -4.30
N SER A 133 11.16 -14.81 -3.18
CA SER A 133 10.95 -14.24 -1.85
C SER A 133 12.13 -14.61 -0.94
N THR A 134 12.10 -14.18 0.31
CA THR A 134 12.97 -14.66 1.39
C THR A 134 12.13 -15.01 2.60
N LEU A 135 12.72 -15.67 3.60
CA LEU A 135 12.00 -15.99 4.83
C LEU A 135 11.49 -14.71 5.52
N GLU A 136 12.28 -13.64 5.50
CA GLU A 136 11.92 -12.34 6.07
C GLU A 136 10.71 -11.70 5.40
N LEU A 137 10.47 -11.94 4.11
CA LEU A 137 9.29 -11.42 3.40
C LEU A 137 8.09 -12.38 3.42
N ALA A 138 8.33 -13.66 3.68
CA ALA A 138 7.29 -14.68 3.73
C ALA A 138 6.68 -14.87 5.14
N SER A 139 7.25 -14.21 6.15
CA SER A 139 6.82 -14.28 7.56
C SER A 139 5.79 -13.22 7.90
#